data_AF-A0A1V6F6H0-F1
#
_entry.id   AF-A0A1V6F6H0-F1
#
_cell.length_a   1.000
_cell.length_b   1.000
_cell.length_c   1.000
_cell.angle_alpha   90.00
_cell.angle_beta   90.00
_cell.angle_gamma   90.00
#
_symmetry.space_group_name_H-M   'P 1'
#
loop_
_entity.id
_entity.type
_entity.pdbx_description
1 polymer ?
#
loop_
_entity_poly.entity_id
_entity_poly.type
_entity_poly.pdbx_seq_one_letter_code
_entity_poly.pdbx_strand_id
1 'polypeptide(L)'
;MVRNIILALLLLIGTCLLTAQAEEAEEMELLSPEELTLRVQALSDSLLQLRESEILTDYGFKDRDALSTVAEKLKIENIPKWKRYLGIEPENPVLDRMSLRKLGITSYKALLAQQYSIHGFTELSTLSELAAIKSVPVKKLRAWAGLSSSDKRFDNNSLQALGKTPAELEEFVGKFRSEMLNYGLTITVFGVLVVFFALSITALVISQLKRLNKEPKKKQEQVIVADKQGKVISHPQDLNMDIIAAAITALHMHKQNIEDRRRLLLTFRRQRADQWHSSAVLSMPNLRFLRKRR
;
A
#
# COMPACT_ATOMS: atom_id res chain seq x y z
N MET A 1 4.01 17.00 6.15
CA MET A 1 3.05 16.12 5.43
C MET A 1 3.69 15.42 4.23
N VAL A 2 4.35 16.14 3.32
CA VAL A 2 4.95 15.57 2.08
C VAL A 2 5.99 14.47 2.34
N ARG A 3 6.83 14.61 3.38
CA ARG A 3 7.86 13.61 3.73
C ARG A 3 7.31 12.23 4.11
N ASN A 4 6.15 12.19 4.76
CA ASN A 4 5.53 10.93 5.19
C ASN A 4 4.84 10.22 4.03
N ILE A 5 4.35 10.99 3.04
CA ILE A 5 3.76 10.45 1.81
C ILE A 5 4.84 9.81 0.92
N ILE A 6 6.02 10.47 0.82
CA ILE A 6 7.16 9.92 0.06
C ILE A 6 7.71 8.64 0.71
N LEU A 7 7.81 8.60 2.04
CA LEU A 7 8.23 7.40 2.76
C LEU A 7 7.25 6.23 2.58
N ALA A 8 5.94 6.48 2.60
CA ALA A 8 4.93 5.45 2.36
C ALA A 8 4.99 4.92 0.92
N LEU A 9 5.27 5.79 -0.06
CA LEU A 9 5.40 5.40 -1.47
C LEU A 9 6.66 4.57 -1.71
N LEU A 10 7.79 4.92 -1.08
CA LEU A 10 9.03 4.13 -1.12
C LEU A 10 8.87 2.75 -0.46
N LEU A 11 8.13 2.67 0.63
CA LEU A 11 7.83 1.39 1.30
C LEU A 11 6.96 0.49 0.42
N LEU A 12 5.98 1.06 -0.28
CA LEU A 12 5.08 0.35 -1.19
C LEU A 12 5.80 -0.13 -2.46
N ILE A 13 6.74 0.67 -2.99
CA ILE A 13 7.58 0.29 -4.13
C ILE A 13 8.58 -0.80 -3.70
N GLY A 14 9.14 -0.69 -2.49
CA GLY A 14 10.03 -1.70 -1.91
C GLY A 14 9.35 -3.06 -1.71
N THR A 15 8.10 -3.08 -1.25
CA THR A 15 7.35 -4.34 -1.11
C THR A 15 6.98 -4.95 -2.46
N CYS A 16 6.67 -4.13 -3.48
CA CYS A 16 6.40 -4.63 -4.84
C CYS A 16 7.67 -5.22 -5.50
N LEU A 17 8.84 -4.62 -5.28
CA LEU A 17 10.13 -5.12 -5.78
C LEU A 17 10.56 -6.41 -5.08
N LEU A 18 10.33 -6.52 -3.77
CA LEU A 18 10.61 -7.75 -3.02
C LEU A 18 9.71 -8.92 -3.41
N THR A 19 8.44 -8.66 -3.76
CA THR A 19 7.55 -9.71 -4.28
C THR A 19 7.88 -10.10 -5.73
N ALA A 20 8.43 -9.18 -6.53
CA ALA A 20 8.84 -9.48 -7.90
C ALA A 20 10.16 -10.28 -7.98
N GLN A 21 11.09 -10.08 -7.04
CA GLN A 21 12.32 -10.87 -6.96
C GLN A 21 12.11 -12.28 -6.38
N ALA A 22 11.01 -12.52 -5.65
CA ALA A 22 10.70 -13.84 -5.11
C ALA A 22 10.18 -14.83 -6.17
N GLU A 23 9.82 -14.37 -7.38
CA GLU A 23 9.34 -15.23 -8.48
C GLU A 23 10.48 -15.84 -9.32
N GLU A 24 11.74 -15.41 -9.17
CA GLU A 24 12.86 -15.87 -10.01
C GLU A 24 13.74 -16.96 -9.37
N ALA A 25 13.41 -17.45 -8.17
CA ALA A 25 14.28 -18.37 -7.41
C ALA A 25 13.54 -19.61 -6.88
N GLU A 26 12.77 -20.28 -7.72
CA GLU A 26 12.50 -21.72 -7.55
C GLU A 26 13.21 -22.47 -8.68
N GLU A 27 14.43 -22.95 -8.37
CA GLU A 27 15.04 -24.03 -9.14
C GLU A 27 14.07 -25.21 -9.10
N MET A 28 13.31 -25.35 -10.19
CA MET A 28 12.36 -26.42 -10.46
C MET A 28 12.97 -27.77 -10.06
N GLU A 29 12.27 -28.44 -9.15
CA GLU A 29 12.51 -29.84 -8.85
C GLU A 29 12.40 -30.64 -10.15
N LEU A 30 13.56 -31.07 -10.65
CA LEU A 30 13.71 -31.83 -11.88
C LEU A 30 12.94 -33.14 -11.73
N LEU A 31 11.88 -33.35 -12.53
CA LEU A 31 11.22 -34.64 -12.64
C LEU A 31 12.29 -35.65 -13.08
N SER A 32 12.67 -36.54 -12.16
CA SER A 32 13.80 -37.43 -12.37
C SER A 32 13.46 -38.43 -13.48
N PRO A 33 14.43 -38.83 -14.34
CA PRO A 33 14.17 -39.82 -15.38
C PRO A 33 13.65 -41.16 -14.81
N GLU A 34 13.98 -41.46 -13.56
CA GLU A 34 13.46 -42.61 -12.81
C GLU A 34 11.97 -42.48 -12.49
N GLU A 35 11.50 -41.31 -12.04
CA GLU A 35 10.07 -41.05 -11.82
C GLU A 35 9.24 -41.18 -13.09
N LEU A 36 9.74 -40.70 -14.23
CA LEU A 36 9.08 -40.89 -15.52
C LEU A 36 8.93 -42.38 -15.85
N THR A 37 9.97 -43.18 -15.62
CA THR A 37 9.88 -44.63 -15.85
C THR A 37 8.90 -45.31 -14.90
N LEU A 38 8.87 -44.93 -13.63
CA LEU A 38 7.92 -45.46 -12.65
C LEU A 38 6.47 -45.11 -13.02
N ARG A 39 6.21 -43.88 -13.47
CA ARG A 39 4.88 -43.45 -13.91
C ARG A 39 4.40 -44.22 -15.15
N VAL A 40 5.29 -44.47 -16.10
CA VAL A 40 4.98 -45.28 -17.29
C VAL A 40 4.71 -46.74 -16.89
N GLN A 41 5.49 -47.30 -15.96
CA GLN A 41 5.29 -48.67 -15.46
C GLN A 41 4.00 -48.83 -14.62
N ALA A 42 3.55 -47.76 -13.97
CA ALA A 42 2.29 -47.76 -13.21
C ALA A 42 1.03 -47.78 -14.09
N LEU A 43 1.16 -47.55 -15.41
CA LEU A 43 0.05 -47.66 -16.35
C LEU A 43 -0.24 -49.11 -16.71
N SER A 44 -1.52 -49.43 -16.88
CA SER A 44 -1.91 -50.75 -17.36
C SER A 44 -1.42 -50.98 -18.80
N ASP A 45 -0.96 -52.20 -19.09
CA ASP A 45 -0.47 -52.60 -20.41
C ASP A 45 -1.44 -52.32 -21.55
N SER A 46 -2.76 -52.43 -21.31
CA SER A 46 -3.79 -52.12 -22.32
C SER A 46 -3.81 -50.64 -22.72
N LEU A 47 -3.65 -49.72 -21.76
CA LEU A 47 -3.59 -48.29 -22.00
C LEU A 47 -2.29 -47.89 -22.71
N LEU A 48 -1.18 -48.54 -22.36
CA LEU A 48 0.10 -48.33 -23.04
C LEU A 48 0.01 -48.75 -24.51
N GLN A 49 -0.58 -49.91 -24.81
CA GLN A 49 -0.78 -50.36 -26.20
C GLN A 49 -1.69 -49.43 -26.99
N LEU A 50 -2.78 -48.95 -26.38
CA LEU A 50 -3.66 -47.97 -27.02
C LEU A 50 -2.88 -46.69 -27.34
N ARG A 51 -2.10 -46.16 -26.39
CA ARG A 51 -1.31 -44.96 -26.60
C ARG A 51 -0.22 -45.13 -27.65
N GLU A 52 0.47 -46.28 -27.67
CA GLU A 52 1.43 -46.59 -28.72
C GLU A 52 0.78 -46.63 -30.11
N SER A 53 -0.47 -47.10 -30.20
CA SER A 53 -1.23 -47.08 -31.46
C SER A 53 -1.63 -45.67 -31.88
N GLU A 54 -2.02 -44.80 -30.95
CA GLU A 54 -2.32 -43.39 -31.21
C GLU A 54 -1.07 -42.61 -31.64
N ILE A 55 0.09 -42.88 -31.04
CA ILE A 55 1.36 -42.25 -31.42
C ILE A 55 1.73 -42.60 -32.85
N LEU A 56 1.49 -43.85 -33.24
CA LEU A 56 1.72 -44.30 -34.61
C LEU A 56 0.80 -43.57 -35.58
N THR A 57 -0.49 -43.35 -35.24
CA THR A 57 -1.41 -42.62 -36.12
C THR A 57 -1.09 -41.14 -36.22
N ASP A 58 -0.72 -40.51 -35.10
CA ASP A 58 -0.61 -39.06 -34.99
C ASP A 58 0.77 -38.54 -35.39
N TYR A 59 1.82 -39.28 -35.04
CA TYR A 59 3.21 -38.87 -35.24
C TYR A 59 3.98 -39.81 -36.19
N GLY A 60 3.43 -40.97 -36.53
CA GLY A 60 3.98 -41.84 -37.57
C GLY A 60 5.29 -42.55 -37.20
N PHE A 61 5.60 -42.76 -35.91
CA PHE A 61 6.80 -43.49 -35.47
C PHE A 61 6.50 -44.71 -34.62
N LYS A 62 7.48 -45.61 -34.54
CA LYS A 62 7.43 -46.89 -33.79
C LYS A 62 8.71 -47.08 -32.99
N ASP A 63 8.72 -48.03 -32.06
CA ASP A 63 9.92 -48.36 -31.27
C ASP A 63 11.12 -48.84 -32.11
N ARG A 64 10.87 -49.26 -33.36
CA ARG A 64 11.93 -49.72 -34.27
C ARG A 64 12.67 -48.56 -34.95
N ASP A 65 12.11 -47.36 -34.91
CA ASP A 65 12.70 -46.19 -35.54
C ASP A 65 13.92 -45.71 -34.74
N ALA A 66 14.90 -45.14 -35.45
CA ALA A 66 16.11 -44.60 -34.84
C ALA A 66 15.80 -43.34 -34.04
N LEU A 67 16.53 -43.12 -32.95
CA LEU A 67 16.31 -41.97 -32.07
C LEU A 67 16.40 -40.62 -32.81
N SER A 68 17.31 -40.48 -33.78
CA SER A 68 17.40 -39.29 -34.64
C SER A 68 16.14 -39.08 -35.50
N THR A 69 15.61 -40.14 -36.11
CA THR A 69 14.39 -40.06 -36.94
C THR A 69 13.15 -39.74 -36.12
N VAL A 70 13.10 -40.22 -34.87
CA VAL A 70 12.02 -39.90 -33.93
C VAL A 70 12.11 -38.45 -33.49
N ALA A 71 13.32 -37.95 -33.19
CA ALA A 71 13.54 -36.55 -32.85
C ALA A 71 13.09 -35.61 -33.97
N GLU A 72 13.36 -35.97 -35.23
CA GLU A 72 12.94 -35.21 -36.40
C GLU A 72 11.41 -35.21 -36.56
N LYS A 73 10.75 -36.37 -36.45
CA LYS A 73 9.28 -36.48 -36.50
C LYS A 73 8.59 -35.71 -35.38
N LEU A 74 9.18 -35.71 -34.18
CA LEU A 74 8.70 -34.97 -33.01
C LEU A 74 9.13 -33.49 -33.00
N LYS A 75 9.87 -33.03 -34.01
CA LYS A 75 10.37 -31.65 -34.17
C LYS A 75 11.13 -31.14 -32.93
N ILE A 76 12.04 -31.96 -32.41
CA ILE A 76 12.80 -31.64 -31.20
C ILE A 76 13.99 -30.73 -31.56
N GLU A 77 13.97 -29.50 -31.05
CA GLU A 77 15.05 -28.53 -31.28
C GLU A 77 16.34 -28.88 -30.54
N ASN A 78 16.24 -29.46 -29.33
CA ASN A 78 17.38 -29.77 -28.46
C ASN A 78 17.44 -31.27 -28.11
N ILE A 79 18.13 -32.03 -28.97
CA ILE A 79 18.32 -33.48 -28.81
C ILE A 79 19.08 -33.84 -27.51
N PRO A 80 20.19 -33.14 -27.14
CA PRO A 80 20.88 -33.44 -25.89
C PRO A 80 20.00 -33.28 -24.64
N LYS A 81 19.18 -32.23 -24.57
CA LYS A 81 18.24 -32.02 -23.46
C LYS A 81 17.20 -33.14 -23.40
N TRP A 82 16.66 -33.54 -24.54
CA TRP A 82 15.70 -34.64 -24.65
C TRP A 82 16.29 -35.99 -24.21
N LYS A 83 17.54 -36.31 -24.59
CA LYS A 83 18.25 -37.51 -24.15
C LYS A 83 18.40 -37.61 -22.63
N ARG A 84 18.64 -36.48 -21.94
CA ARG A 84 18.70 -36.44 -20.47
C ARG A 84 17.39 -36.92 -19.85
N TYR A 85 16.25 -36.49 -20.38
CA TYR A 85 14.93 -36.93 -19.89
C TYR A 85 14.60 -38.38 -20.21
N LEU A 86 15.20 -38.94 -21.27
CA LEU A 86 15.09 -40.36 -21.56
C LEU A 86 15.92 -41.24 -20.62
N GLY A 87 16.85 -40.64 -19.85
CA GLY A 87 17.81 -41.34 -19.00
C GLY A 87 19.01 -41.87 -19.77
N ILE A 88 19.39 -41.21 -20.88
CA ILE A 88 20.49 -41.61 -21.75
C ILE A 88 21.60 -40.54 -21.74
N GLU A 89 22.84 -40.97 -22.01
CA GLU A 89 23.97 -40.07 -22.22
C GLU A 89 23.70 -39.03 -23.33
N PRO A 90 23.73 -37.72 -23.00
CA PRO A 90 23.29 -36.68 -23.93
C PRO A 90 24.25 -36.42 -25.09
N GLU A 91 25.55 -36.58 -24.87
CA GLU A 91 26.60 -36.22 -25.84
C GLU A 91 27.03 -37.40 -26.73
N ASN A 92 26.52 -38.60 -26.48
CA ASN A 92 26.94 -39.79 -27.22
C ASN A 92 26.21 -39.89 -28.58
N PRO A 93 26.92 -39.76 -29.72
CA PRO A 93 26.33 -39.76 -31.06
C PRO A 93 25.98 -41.17 -31.55
N VAL A 94 26.52 -42.23 -30.92
CA VAL A 94 26.25 -43.62 -31.30
C VAL A 94 24.79 -43.98 -30.99
N LEU A 95 24.25 -43.39 -29.92
CA LEU A 95 22.89 -43.64 -29.44
C LEU A 95 21.82 -43.05 -30.36
N ASP A 96 22.16 -42.02 -31.15
CA ASP A 96 21.25 -41.40 -32.12
C ASP A 96 20.82 -42.35 -33.23
N ARG A 97 21.71 -43.27 -33.61
CA ARG A 97 21.48 -44.26 -34.67
C ARG A 97 20.82 -45.54 -34.16
N MET A 98 20.68 -45.69 -32.84
CA MET A 98 20.02 -46.86 -32.26
C MET A 98 18.50 -46.70 -32.29
N SER A 99 17.80 -47.81 -32.54
CA SER A 99 16.34 -47.86 -32.43
C SER A 99 15.90 -47.69 -30.98
N LEU A 100 14.75 -47.05 -30.73
CA LEU A 100 14.19 -46.88 -29.37
C LEU A 100 14.11 -48.21 -28.59
N ARG A 101 13.71 -49.30 -29.25
CA ARG A 101 13.65 -50.65 -28.68
C ARG A 101 14.99 -51.14 -28.14
N LYS A 102 16.09 -50.85 -28.85
CA LYS A 102 17.45 -51.24 -28.43
C LYS A 102 17.92 -50.43 -27.22
N LEU A 103 17.39 -49.22 -27.06
CA LEU A 103 17.63 -48.34 -25.92
C LEU A 103 16.68 -48.64 -24.74
N GLY A 104 15.77 -49.61 -24.87
CA GLY A 104 14.77 -49.92 -23.84
C GLY A 104 13.72 -48.82 -23.65
N ILE A 105 13.49 -47.99 -24.68
CA ILE A 105 12.57 -46.86 -24.63
C ILE A 105 11.33 -47.21 -25.46
N THR A 106 10.15 -47.02 -24.87
CA THR A 106 8.87 -47.14 -25.57
C THR A 106 8.57 -45.86 -26.34
N SER A 107 7.78 -45.98 -27.41
CA SER A 107 7.31 -44.82 -28.18
C SER A 107 6.59 -43.79 -27.30
N TYR A 108 5.85 -44.26 -26.29
CA TYR A 108 5.18 -43.37 -25.33
C TYR A 108 6.15 -42.62 -24.42
N LYS A 109 7.19 -43.29 -23.88
CA LYS A 109 8.23 -42.62 -23.09
C LYS A 109 8.97 -41.55 -23.91
N ALA A 110 9.20 -41.81 -25.19
CA ALA A 110 9.81 -40.85 -26.11
C ALA A 110 8.97 -39.56 -26.26
N LEU A 111 7.65 -39.71 -26.40
CA LEU A 111 6.70 -38.60 -26.46
C LEU A 111 6.63 -37.82 -25.14
N LEU A 112 6.51 -38.50 -24.00
CA LEU A 112 6.47 -37.83 -22.69
C LEU A 112 7.74 -37.01 -22.43
N ALA A 113 8.91 -37.52 -22.81
CA ALA A 113 10.17 -36.78 -22.70
C ALA A 113 10.20 -35.54 -23.61
N GLN A 114 9.54 -35.58 -24.77
CA GLN A 114 9.41 -34.43 -25.65
C GLN A 114 8.49 -33.37 -25.04
N GLN A 115 7.33 -33.77 -24.51
CA GLN A 115 6.40 -32.88 -23.82
C GLN A 115 7.07 -32.19 -22.63
N TYR A 116 7.82 -32.95 -21.84
CA TYR A 116 8.55 -32.39 -20.71
C TYR A 116 9.64 -31.40 -21.16
N SER A 117 10.36 -31.71 -22.25
CA SER A 117 11.41 -30.82 -22.78
C SER A 117 10.88 -29.46 -23.23
N ILE A 118 9.67 -29.44 -23.81
CA ILE A 118 9.01 -28.24 -24.35
C ILE A 118 8.26 -27.50 -23.23
N HIS A 119 7.38 -28.18 -22.51
CA HIS A 119 6.40 -27.55 -21.62
C HIS A 119 6.82 -27.53 -20.14
N GLY A 120 7.78 -28.39 -19.76
CA GLY A 120 8.21 -28.60 -18.37
C GLY A 120 7.30 -29.51 -17.55
N PHE A 121 6.31 -30.16 -18.20
CA PHE A 121 5.39 -31.12 -17.60
C PHE A 121 4.92 -32.12 -18.66
N THR A 122 4.18 -33.15 -18.24
CA THR A 122 3.70 -34.22 -19.14
C THR A 122 2.20 -34.40 -19.07
N GLU A 123 1.62 -35.15 -20.00
CA GLU A 123 0.23 -35.62 -19.91
C GLU A 123 -0.07 -36.44 -18.65
N LEU A 124 0.95 -37.05 -18.03
CA LEU A 124 0.83 -37.82 -16.80
C LEU A 124 0.90 -36.95 -15.54
N SER A 125 1.23 -35.66 -15.66
CA SER A 125 1.29 -34.75 -14.53
C SER A 125 -0.12 -34.48 -13.98
N THR A 126 -0.24 -34.44 -12.66
CA THR A 126 -1.52 -34.26 -11.97
C THR A 126 -1.93 -32.79 -11.93
N LEU A 127 -3.23 -32.50 -11.75
CA LEU A 127 -3.70 -31.12 -11.61
C LEU A 127 -3.02 -30.37 -10.44
N SER A 128 -2.72 -31.07 -9.35
CA SER A 128 -2.02 -30.50 -8.19
C SER A 128 -0.55 -30.17 -8.51
N GLU A 129 0.17 -31.05 -9.20
CA GLU A 129 1.54 -30.79 -9.69
C GLU A 129 1.55 -29.61 -10.67
N LEU A 130 0.62 -29.58 -11.61
CA LEU A 130 0.52 -28.53 -12.63
C LEU A 130 0.20 -27.16 -12.03
N ALA A 131 -0.64 -27.15 -10.98
CA ALA A 131 -0.93 -25.94 -10.21
C ALA A 131 0.33 -25.36 -9.58
N ALA A 132 1.19 -26.21 -9.02
CA ALA A 132 2.47 -25.81 -8.45
C ALA A 132 3.41 -25.28 -9.55
N ILE A 133 3.63 -26.07 -10.61
CA ILE A 133 4.58 -25.75 -11.69
C ILE A 133 4.23 -24.44 -12.41
N LYS A 134 2.94 -24.18 -12.70
CA LYS A 134 2.51 -22.98 -13.44
C LYS A 134 2.04 -21.84 -12.52
N SER A 135 2.07 -22.06 -11.21
CA SER A 135 1.59 -21.14 -10.16
C SER A 135 0.13 -20.71 -10.38
N VAL A 136 -0.71 -21.63 -10.87
CA VAL A 136 -2.13 -21.38 -11.12
C VAL A 136 -2.97 -22.05 -10.02
N PRO A 137 -3.99 -21.38 -9.45
CA PRO A 137 -4.85 -22.01 -8.46
C PRO A 137 -5.53 -23.28 -8.98
N VAL A 138 -5.41 -24.39 -8.23
CA VAL A 138 -6.02 -25.70 -8.57
C VAL A 138 -7.52 -25.57 -8.89
N LYS A 139 -8.23 -24.66 -8.22
CA LYS A 139 -9.65 -24.38 -8.47
C LYS A 139 -9.93 -23.92 -9.91
N LYS A 140 -9.04 -23.12 -10.49
CA LYS A 140 -9.16 -22.60 -11.85
C LYS A 140 -8.82 -23.67 -12.88
N LEU A 141 -7.80 -24.49 -12.59
CA LEU A 141 -7.46 -25.66 -13.40
C LEU A 141 -8.61 -26.68 -13.44
N ARG A 142 -9.26 -26.95 -12.30
CA ARG A 142 -10.46 -27.80 -12.25
C ARG A 142 -11.62 -27.23 -13.07
N ALA A 143 -11.89 -25.94 -12.94
CA ALA A 143 -12.94 -25.30 -13.72
C ALA A 143 -12.65 -25.38 -15.24
N TRP A 144 -11.39 -25.21 -15.65
CA TRP A 144 -10.97 -25.39 -17.03
C TRP A 144 -11.13 -26.83 -17.53
N ALA A 145 -10.83 -27.82 -16.69
CA ALA A 145 -11.03 -29.24 -17.00
C ALA A 145 -12.52 -29.65 -17.04
N GLY A 146 -13.48 -28.71 -16.85
CA GLY A 146 -14.90 -29.01 -16.82
C GLY A 146 -15.38 -29.68 -15.52
N LEU A 147 -14.52 -29.71 -14.50
CA LEU A 147 -14.82 -30.25 -13.19
C LEU A 147 -15.38 -29.17 -12.27
N SER A 148 -16.13 -29.58 -11.24
CA SER A 148 -16.58 -28.64 -10.23
C SER A 148 -15.38 -28.06 -9.46
N SER A 149 -15.38 -26.74 -9.23
CA SER A 149 -14.27 -26.04 -8.56
C SER A 149 -14.10 -26.41 -7.08
N SER A 150 -15.07 -27.13 -6.49
CA SER A 150 -15.09 -27.55 -5.09
C SER A 150 -14.66 -29.00 -4.90
N ASP A 151 -14.84 -29.89 -5.88
CA ASP A 151 -14.53 -31.31 -5.72
C ASP A 151 -13.02 -31.58 -5.81
N LYS A 152 -12.41 -31.92 -4.67
CA LYS A 152 -10.97 -32.16 -4.52
C LYS A 152 -10.54 -33.58 -4.93
N ARG A 153 -11.49 -34.49 -5.18
CA ARG A 153 -11.17 -35.89 -5.50
C ARG A 153 -10.35 -36.02 -6.79
N PHE A 154 -10.52 -35.06 -7.69
CA PHE A 154 -9.89 -35.03 -9.01
C PHE A 154 -8.54 -34.28 -9.04
N ASP A 155 -8.07 -33.75 -7.90
CA ASP A 155 -6.81 -32.98 -7.86
C ASP A 155 -5.59 -33.85 -8.25
N ASN A 156 -5.68 -35.17 -8.04
CA ASN A 156 -4.63 -36.14 -8.40
C ASN A 156 -4.84 -36.78 -9.78
N ASN A 157 -5.85 -36.36 -10.55
CA ASN A 157 -6.05 -36.86 -11.90
C ASN A 157 -5.00 -36.24 -12.83
N SER A 158 -4.44 -37.08 -13.71
CA SER A 158 -3.54 -36.64 -14.77
C SER A 158 -4.31 -35.93 -15.88
N LEU A 159 -3.63 -35.09 -16.66
CA LEU A 159 -4.21 -34.45 -17.86
C LEU A 159 -4.76 -35.48 -18.85
N GLN A 160 -4.06 -36.61 -18.99
CA GLN A 160 -4.49 -37.73 -19.81
C GLN A 160 -5.87 -38.26 -19.38
N ALA A 161 -6.10 -38.43 -18.07
CA ALA A 161 -7.37 -38.92 -17.54
C ALA A 161 -8.53 -37.93 -17.76
N LEU A 162 -8.20 -36.65 -17.96
CA LEU A 162 -9.16 -35.58 -18.22
C LEU A 162 -9.38 -35.35 -19.73
N GLY A 163 -8.68 -36.09 -20.59
CA GLY A 163 -8.76 -35.92 -22.05
C GLY A 163 -8.24 -34.57 -22.53
N LYS A 164 -7.25 -34.01 -21.81
CA LYS A 164 -6.67 -32.69 -22.09
C LYS A 164 -5.22 -32.79 -22.50
N THR A 165 -4.82 -31.93 -23.43
CA THR A 165 -3.43 -31.88 -23.94
C THR A 165 -2.59 -30.83 -23.20
N PRO A 166 -1.26 -30.99 -23.14
CA PRO A 166 -0.36 -29.98 -22.57
C PRO A 166 -0.44 -28.63 -23.27
N ALA A 167 -0.65 -28.62 -24.59
CA ALA A 167 -0.78 -27.40 -25.39
C ALA A 167 -2.02 -26.58 -24.99
N GLU A 168 -3.18 -27.22 -24.80
CA GLU A 168 -4.39 -26.52 -24.33
C GLU A 168 -4.20 -25.89 -22.94
N LEU A 169 -3.41 -26.54 -22.07
CA LEU A 169 -3.11 -25.99 -20.75
C LEU A 169 -2.27 -24.71 -20.87
N GLU A 170 -1.26 -24.68 -21.74
CA GLU A 170 -0.43 -23.48 -21.92
C GLU A 170 -1.23 -22.31 -22.48
N GLU A 171 -2.13 -22.55 -23.43
CA GLU A 171 -3.04 -21.53 -23.93
C GLU A 171 -3.93 -20.98 -22.80
N PHE A 172 -4.44 -21.86 -21.94
CA PHE A 172 -5.23 -21.47 -20.78
C PHE A 172 -4.40 -20.64 -19.79
N VAL A 173 -3.18 -21.06 -19.47
CA VAL A 173 -2.28 -20.34 -18.56
C VAL A 173 -1.95 -18.95 -19.13
N GLY A 174 -1.71 -18.85 -20.44
CA GLY A 174 -1.47 -17.58 -21.13
C GLY A 174 -2.65 -16.62 -20.99
N LYS A 175 -3.87 -17.10 -21.26
CA LYS A 175 -5.11 -16.33 -21.06
C LYS A 175 -5.28 -15.91 -19.60
N PHE A 176 -5.10 -16.86 -18.67
CA PHE A 176 -5.24 -16.62 -17.24
C PHE A 176 -4.29 -15.53 -16.74
N ARG A 177 -3.01 -15.57 -17.13
CA ARG A 177 -2.02 -14.56 -16.73
C ARG A 177 -2.36 -13.17 -17.27
N SER A 178 -2.86 -13.10 -18.51
CA SER A 178 -3.29 -11.82 -19.10
C SER A 178 -4.48 -11.20 -18.36
N GLU A 179 -5.43 -12.04 -17.91
CA GLU A 179 -6.59 -11.59 -17.16
C GLU A 179 -6.26 -11.29 -15.69
N MET A 180 -5.28 -11.97 -15.10
CA MET A 180 -4.90 -11.81 -13.70
C MET A 180 -4.47 -10.38 -13.36
N LEU A 181 -3.70 -9.73 -14.25
CA LEU A 181 -3.28 -8.33 -14.06
C LEU A 181 -4.47 -7.38 -14.04
N ASN A 182 -5.45 -7.60 -14.93
CA ASN A 182 -6.69 -6.82 -14.95
C ASN A 182 -7.52 -7.04 -13.68
N TYR A 183 -7.56 -8.27 -13.17
CA TYR A 183 -8.21 -8.56 -11.89
C TYR A 183 -7.54 -7.85 -10.71
N GLY A 184 -6.20 -7.87 -10.61
CA GLY A 184 -5.48 -7.17 -9.55
C GLY A 184 -5.69 -5.65 -9.59
N LEU A 185 -5.63 -5.06 -10.78
CA LEU A 185 -5.86 -3.62 -10.98
C LEU A 185 -7.31 -3.23 -10.65
N THR A 186 -8.30 -4.03 -11.08
CA THR A 186 -9.71 -3.73 -10.76
C THR A 186 -10.00 -3.84 -9.26
N ILE A 187 -9.45 -4.84 -8.57
CA ILE A 187 -9.62 -5.00 -7.11
C ILE A 187 -9.01 -3.81 -6.35
N THR A 188 -7.78 -3.40 -6.71
CA THR A 188 -7.11 -2.28 -6.04
C THR A 188 -7.83 -0.96 -6.30
N VAL A 189 -8.26 -0.69 -7.54
CA VAL A 189 -9.07 0.49 -7.88
C VAL A 189 -10.36 0.50 -7.06
N PHE A 190 -11.09 -0.60 -6.99
CA PHE A 190 -12.30 -0.71 -6.17
C PHE A 190 -12.01 -0.45 -4.68
N GLY A 191 -10.94 -1.02 -4.15
CA GLY A 191 -10.51 -0.81 -2.76
C GLY A 191 -10.24 0.66 -2.45
N VAL A 192 -9.48 1.34 -3.32
CA VAL A 192 -9.22 2.79 -3.20
C VAL A 192 -10.51 3.59 -3.28
N LEU A 193 -11.42 3.20 -4.18
CA LEU A 193 -12.72 3.85 -4.36
C LEU A 193 -13.60 3.76 -3.10
N VAL A 194 -13.66 2.59 -2.47
CA VAL A 194 -14.42 2.38 -1.22
C VAL A 194 -13.87 3.24 -0.08
N VAL A 195 -12.55 3.26 0.08
CA VAL A 195 -11.89 4.09 1.10
C VAL A 195 -12.14 5.58 0.84
N PHE A 196 -12.06 6.01 -0.42
CA PHE A 196 -12.34 7.38 -0.82
C PHE A 196 -13.79 7.77 -0.50
N PHE A 197 -14.77 6.91 -0.81
CA PHE A 197 -16.17 7.16 -0.47
C PHE A 197 -16.41 7.22 1.04
N ALA A 198 -15.79 6.35 1.83
CA ALA A 198 -15.89 6.41 3.29
C ALA A 198 -15.35 7.73 3.87
N LEU A 199 -14.20 8.20 3.36
CA LEU A 199 -13.63 9.50 3.72
C LEU A 199 -14.52 10.67 3.24
N SER A 200 -15.10 10.55 2.06
CA SER A 200 -15.96 11.60 1.50
C SER A 200 -17.27 11.76 2.29
N ILE A 201 -17.88 10.65 2.73
CA ILE A 201 -19.08 10.68 3.58
C ILE A 201 -18.77 11.29 4.95
N THR A 202 -17.66 10.86 5.59
CA THR A 202 -17.27 11.41 6.90
C THR A 202 -16.95 12.90 6.82
N ALA A 203 -16.26 13.35 5.78
CA ALA A 203 -16.02 14.77 5.53
C ALA A 203 -17.33 15.56 5.33
N LEU A 204 -18.31 14.97 4.61
CA LEU A 204 -19.64 15.56 4.47
C LEU A 204 -20.35 15.71 5.82
N VAL A 205 -20.36 14.67 6.65
CA VAL A 205 -20.98 14.71 7.98
C VAL A 205 -20.33 15.77 8.86
N ILE A 206 -18.99 15.84 8.89
CA ILE A 206 -18.24 16.87 9.63
C ILE A 206 -18.59 18.27 9.11
N SER A 207 -18.69 18.45 7.78
CA SER A 207 -19.05 19.72 7.17
C SER A 207 -20.47 20.18 7.56
N GLN A 208 -21.43 19.25 7.58
CA GLN A 208 -22.80 19.52 8.03
C GLN A 208 -22.84 19.86 9.53
N LEU A 209 -22.13 19.10 10.36
CA LEU A 209 -22.00 19.37 11.81
C LEU A 209 -21.35 20.73 12.08
N LYS A 210 -20.29 21.10 11.34
CA LYS A 210 -19.64 22.42 11.46
C LYS A 210 -20.57 23.55 11.03
N ARG A 211 -21.44 23.33 10.04
CA ARG A 211 -22.44 24.33 9.62
C ARG A 211 -23.54 24.53 10.67
N LEU A 212 -23.91 23.45 11.37
CA LEU A 212 -24.89 23.47 12.46
C LEU A 212 -24.30 24.06 13.75
N ASN A 213 -23.07 23.71 14.08
CA ASN A 213 -22.32 24.24 15.23
C ASN A 213 -21.48 25.47 14.83
N LYS A 214 -22.09 26.42 14.13
CA LYS A 214 -21.43 27.70 13.87
C LYS A 214 -21.19 28.39 15.21
N GLU A 215 -19.93 28.48 15.62
CA GLU A 215 -19.54 29.41 16.67
C GLU A 215 -20.11 30.79 16.33
N PRO A 216 -20.74 31.48 17.28
CA PRO A 216 -21.23 32.83 17.03
C PRO A 216 -20.06 33.64 16.52
N LYS A 217 -20.21 34.25 15.32
CA LYS A 217 -19.20 35.15 14.76
C LYS A 217 -18.73 36.04 15.89
N LYS A 218 -17.44 35.95 16.27
CA LYS A 218 -16.87 36.85 17.27
C LYS A 218 -17.28 38.25 16.83
N LYS A 219 -18.18 38.89 17.57
CA LYS A 219 -18.55 40.28 17.32
C LYS A 219 -17.21 41.00 17.32
N GLN A 220 -16.80 41.54 16.18
CA GLN A 220 -15.64 42.43 16.16
C GLN A 220 -15.91 43.43 17.26
N GLU A 221 -15.07 43.43 18.30
CA GLU A 221 -15.16 44.45 19.33
C GLU A 221 -15.13 45.79 18.59
N GLN A 222 -16.17 46.58 18.77
CA GLN A 222 -16.33 47.86 18.08
C GLN A 222 -15.32 48.82 18.70
N VAL A 223 -14.06 48.70 18.29
CA VAL A 223 -12.98 49.54 18.77
C VAL A 223 -13.17 50.91 18.14
N ILE A 224 -13.45 51.91 18.97
CA ILE A 224 -13.41 53.32 18.57
C ILE A 224 -11.94 53.67 18.33
N VAL A 225 -11.55 53.84 17.08
CA VAL A 225 -10.19 54.22 16.72
C VAL A 225 -10.11 55.75 16.71
N ALA A 226 -9.33 56.30 17.65
CA ALA A 226 -9.04 57.74 17.74
C ALA A 226 -7.60 58.03 17.28
N ASP A 227 -7.41 59.17 16.62
CA ASP A 227 -6.08 59.65 16.22
C ASP A 227 -5.29 60.16 17.44
N LYS A 228 -3.96 60.29 17.30
CA LYS A 228 -3.07 60.82 18.35
C LYS A 228 -3.40 62.26 18.77
N GLN A 229 -4.18 62.99 17.97
CA GLN A 229 -4.68 64.33 18.24
C GLN A 229 -6.08 64.35 18.89
N GLY A 230 -6.68 63.19 19.19
CA GLY A 230 -7.94 63.06 19.90
C GLY A 230 -9.20 63.19 19.05
N LYS A 231 -9.08 63.22 17.72
CA LYS A 231 -10.22 63.23 16.79
C LYS A 231 -10.67 61.79 16.49
N VAL A 232 -11.97 61.52 16.59
CA VAL A 232 -12.56 60.20 16.32
C VAL A 232 -12.64 59.97 14.80
N ILE A 233 -11.97 58.93 14.29
CA ILE A 233 -11.91 58.65 12.85
C ILE A 233 -13.04 57.70 12.42
N SER A 234 -13.40 56.74 13.28
CA SER A 234 -14.48 55.79 13.02
C SER A 234 -15.24 55.46 14.29
N HIS A 235 -16.56 55.55 14.25
CA HIS A 235 -17.46 55.08 15.30
C HIS A 235 -18.52 54.15 14.69
N PRO A 236 -19.05 53.18 15.46
CA PRO A 236 -20.19 52.37 15.04
C PRO A 236 -21.44 53.25 14.83
N GLN A 237 -22.28 52.90 13.86
CA GLN A 237 -23.50 53.66 13.49
C GLN A 237 -24.50 53.80 14.64
N ASP A 238 -24.46 52.89 15.62
CA ASP A 238 -25.39 52.86 16.75
C ASP A 238 -25.01 53.81 17.90
N LEU A 239 -23.81 54.43 17.87
CA LEU A 239 -23.40 55.39 18.91
C LEU A 239 -23.50 56.84 18.40
N ASN A 240 -24.28 57.65 19.12
CA ASN A 240 -24.38 59.08 18.88
C ASN A 240 -23.07 59.80 19.28
N MET A 241 -22.63 60.75 18.47
CA MET A 241 -21.43 61.55 18.70
C MET A 241 -21.47 62.32 20.03
N ASP A 242 -22.67 62.73 20.47
CA ASP A 242 -22.84 63.44 21.75
C ASP A 242 -22.44 62.58 22.95
N ILE A 243 -22.73 61.27 22.89
CA ILE A 243 -22.39 60.32 23.96
C ILE A 243 -20.88 60.11 23.98
N ILE A 244 -20.24 60.04 22.82
CA ILE A 244 -18.79 59.90 22.70
C ILE A 244 -18.10 61.18 23.21
N ALA A 245 -18.59 62.36 22.84
CA ALA A 245 -18.08 63.64 23.32
C ALA A 245 -18.29 63.80 24.84
N ALA A 246 -19.45 63.40 25.37
CA ALA A 246 -19.72 63.40 26.80
C ALA A 246 -18.77 62.46 27.56
N ALA A 247 -18.51 61.26 27.03
CA ALA A 247 -17.58 60.32 27.63
C ALA A 247 -16.13 60.84 27.64
N ILE A 248 -15.67 61.44 26.52
CA ILE A 248 -14.34 62.03 26.41
C ILE A 248 -14.20 63.23 27.36
N THR A 249 -15.20 64.11 27.41
CA THR A 249 -15.18 65.28 28.30
C THR A 249 -15.27 64.88 29.78
N ALA A 250 -16.06 63.87 30.14
CA ALA A 250 -16.11 63.32 31.48
C ALA A 250 -14.74 62.75 31.91
N LEU A 251 -14.05 62.02 31.04
CA LEU A 251 -12.69 61.53 31.29
C LEU A 251 -11.70 62.68 31.47
N HIS A 252 -11.80 63.72 30.64
CA HIS A 252 -10.93 64.90 30.73
C HIS A 252 -11.14 65.65 32.05
N MET A 253 -12.40 65.93 32.41
CA MET A 253 -12.76 66.57 33.68
C MET A 253 -12.31 65.74 34.88
N HIS A 254 -12.42 64.41 34.81
CA HIS A 254 -11.96 63.53 35.88
C HIS A 254 -10.44 63.63 36.09
N LYS A 255 -9.67 63.62 34.99
CA LYS A 255 -8.21 63.79 35.05
C LYS A 255 -7.84 65.15 35.64
N GLN A 256 -8.51 66.22 35.21
CA GLN A 256 -8.29 67.56 35.73
C GLN A 256 -8.61 67.67 37.22
N ASN A 257 -9.71 67.06 37.68
CA ASN A 257 -10.06 67.02 39.10
C ASN A 257 -9.01 66.28 39.94
N ILE A 258 -8.43 65.18 39.43
CA ILE A 258 -7.30 64.49 40.10
C ILE A 258 -6.07 65.41 40.19
N GLU A 259 -5.74 66.13 39.12
CA GLU A 259 -4.62 67.07 39.10
C GLU A 259 -4.84 68.23 40.08
N ASP A 260 -6.04 68.82 40.12
CA ASP A 260 -6.39 69.90 41.04
C ASP A 260 -6.38 69.43 42.49
N ARG A 261 -6.89 68.23 42.80
CA ARG A 261 -6.75 67.62 44.13
C ARG A 261 -5.29 67.44 44.53
N ARG A 262 -4.43 66.98 43.60
CA ARG A 262 -2.98 66.85 43.86
C ARG A 262 -2.34 68.21 44.11
N ARG A 263 -2.71 69.25 43.36
CA ARG A 263 -2.23 70.63 43.57
C ARG A 263 -2.66 71.18 44.92
N LEU A 264 -3.93 71.02 45.30
CA LEU A 264 -4.45 71.43 46.61
C LEU A 264 -3.74 70.70 47.76
N LEU A 265 -3.50 69.40 47.64
CA LEU A 265 -2.75 68.65 48.66
C LEU A 265 -1.30 69.17 48.81
N LEU A 266 -0.67 69.58 47.70
CA LEU A 266 0.67 70.17 47.73
C LEU A 266 0.70 71.57 48.36
N THR A 267 -0.35 72.38 48.18
CA THR A 267 -0.45 73.69 48.85
C THR A 267 -0.65 73.56 50.36
N PHE A 268 -1.49 72.61 50.82
CA PHE A 268 -1.67 72.37 52.26
C PHE A 268 -0.40 71.80 52.93
N ARG A 269 0.44 71.07 52.20
CA ARG A 269 1.71 70.55 52.72
C ARG A 269 2.85 71.58 52.77
N ARG A 270 2.71 72.77 52.14
CA ARG A 270 3.77 73.79 52.04
C ARG A 270 3.60 75.02 52.95
N GLN A 271 2.61 75.09 53.85
CA GLN A 271 2.52 76.20 54.82
C GLN A 271 2.33 75.73 56.27
N ARG A 272 3.45 75.62 57.00
CA ARG A 272 3.63 76.12 58.38
C ARG A 272 5.08 76.60 58.53
N ALA A 273 5.48 77.58 57.73
CA ALA A 273 6.58 78.44 58.16
C ALA A 273 5.95 79.44 59.14
N ASP A 274 6.07 79.17 60.44
CA ASP A 274 5.53 80.02 61.51
C ASP A 274 6.16 81.40 61.44
N GLN A 275 5.40 82.38 60.94
CA GLN A 275 5.82 83.80 60.95
C GLN A 275 6.07 84.32 62.38
N TRP A 276 5.45 83.68 63.37
CA TRP A 276 5.58 83.99 64.80
C TRP A 276 6.88 83.48 65.44
N HIS A 277 7.51 82.44 64.87
CA HIS A 277 8.80 81.94 65.36
C HIS A 277 10.00 82.68 64.73
N SER A 278 9.81 83.30 63.56
CA SER A 278 10.81 84.17 62.93
C SER A 278 10.88 85.58 63.52
N SER A 279 9.83 86.04 64.21
CA SER A 279 9.83 87.33 64.90
C SER A 279 10.39 87.16 66.32
N ALA A 280 11.71 87.21 66.46
CA ALA A 280 12.45 87.13 67.73
C ALA A 280 12.22 88.34 68.67
N VAL A 281 10.96 88.65 68.98
CA VAL A 281 10.53 89.90 69.65
C VAL A 281 9.89 89.66 71.03
N LEU A 282 9.64 88.41 71.46
CA LEU A 282 9.08 88.13 72.80
C LEU A 282 9.79 86.97 73.53
N SER A 283 10.40 87.39 74.65
CA SER A 283 11.22 86.76 75.69
C SER A 283 10.53 85.62 76.47
N MET A 284 11.21 84.72 77.21
CA MET A 284 11.98 84.99 78.43
C MET A 284 13.10 83.96 78.69
N PRO A 285 14.33 84.37 79.05
CA PRO A 285 15.46 83.46 79.25
C PRO A 285 15.40 82.59 80.53
N ASN A 286 14.60 82.95 81.53
CA ASN A 286 14.71 82.37 82.88
C ASN A 286 13.70 81.25 83.20
N LEU A 287 12.85 80.85 82.25
CA LEU A 287 11.88 79.76 82.45
C LEU A 287 12.55 78.38 82.62
N ARG A 288 13.82 78.23 82.22
CA ARG A 288 14.55 76.95 82.33
C ARG A 288 15.12 76.68 83.73
N PHE A 289 15.30 77.69 84.58
CA PHE A 289 15.85 77.51 85.93
C PHE A 289 14.84 76.92 86.93
N LEU A 290 13.54 77.11 86.70
CA LEU A 290 12.48 76.63 87.61
C LEU A 290 12.20 75.12 87.52
N ARG A 291 12.80 74.42 86.56
CA ARG A 291 12.45 73.02 86.25
C ARG A 291 13.25 71.93 86.97
N LYS A 292 14.20 72.27 87.87
CA LYS A 292 15.09 71.25 88.48
C LYS A 292 15.02 71.11 90.01
N ARG A 293 14.05 71.73 90.68
CA ARG A 293 13.77 71.53 92.11
C ARG A 293 12.57 70.60 92.40
N ARG A 294 12.19 69.77 91.43
CA ARG A 294 11.26 68.64 91.63
C ARG A 294 11.83 67.42 90.95
#